data_AF-A0A935ETB8-F1
#
_entry.id   AF-A0A935ETB8-F1
#
_cell.length_a   1.000
_cell.length_b   1.000
_cell.length_c   1.000
_cell.angle_alpha   90.00
_cell.angle_beta   90.00
_cell.angle_gamma   90.00
#
_symmetry.space_group_name_H-M   'P 1'
#
loop_
_entity.id
_entity.type
_entity.pdbx_description
1 polymer ?
#
loop_
_entity_poly.entity_id
_entity_poly.type
_entity_poly.pdbx_seq_one_letter_code
_entity_poly.pdbx_strand_id
1 'polypeptide(L)'
;MKHAANLGRPRGIVDAGAHIGLATVYLATRFPQATIVALEPEPSNYRLLCKNVASLKNVVTVNAGLWSRAARVKLVDPGHSTWGFRVVEAAADDRTVCLPSAWLTPSTCCMAKRQWR
;
A
#
# COMPACT_ATOMS: atom_id res chain seq x y z
N MET A 1 -22.41 19.89 6.97
CA MET A 1 -20.95 19.94 6.75
C MET A 1 -20.31 18.94 7.70
N LYS A 2 -19.84 17.81 7.18
CA LYS A 2 -19.46 16.64 8.00
C LYS A 2 -18.03 16.79 8.54
N HIS A 3 -17.85 16.39 9.80
CA HIS A 3 -16.65 16.53 10.63
C HIS A 3 -15.34 16.24 9.89
N ALA A 4 -14.52 17.29 9.67
CA ALA A 4 -13.11 17.10 9.40
C ALA A 4 -12.45 16.64 10.71
N ALA A 5 -12.04 15.38 10.78
CA ALA A 5 -11.28 14.88 11.92
C ALA A 5 -10.00 15.72 12.06
N ASN A 6 -9.71 16.21 13.28
CA ASN A 6 -8.44 16.86 13.56
C ASN A 6 -7.35 15.77 13.60
N LEU A 7 -6.78 15.46 12.44
CA LEU A 7 -5.82 14.36 12.24
C LEU A 7 -4.46 14.61 12.92
N GLY A 8 -4.27 15.75 13.60
CA GLY A 8 -3.00 16.12 14.22
C GLY A 8 -1.86 16.22 13.21
N ARG A 9 -0.62 16.06 13.69
CA ARG A 9 0.59 15.94 12.86
C ARG A 9 1.07 14.48 12.91
N PRO A 10 0.50 13.57 12.09
CA PRO A 10 0.89 12.17 12.11
C PRO A 10 2.35 12.02 11.70
N ARG A 11 3.07 11.08 12.35
CA ARG A 11 4.44 10.71 11.95
C ARG A 11 4.49 9.59 10.92
N GLY A 12 3.40 8.81 10.80
CA GLY A 12 3.28 7.71 9.87
C GLY A 12 1.85 7.58 9.35
N ILE A 13 1.70 7.26 8.07
CA ILE A 13 0.42 7.05 7.38
C ILE A 13 0.53 5.79 6.54
N VAL A 14 -0.51 4.96 6.53
CA VAL A 14 -0.62 3.79 5.65
C VAL A 14 -1.71 4.05 4.62
N ASP A 15 -1.35 3.99 3.34
CA ASP A 15 -2.26 4.05 2.21
C ASP A 15 -2.51 2.62 1.72
N ALA A 16 -3.53 1.98 2.27
CA ALA A 16 -3.86 0.57 2.04
C ALA A 16 -4.79 0.42 0.82
N GLY A 17 -4.21 0.22 -0.37
CA GLY A 17 -4.91 0.28 -1.66
C GLY A 17 -4.53 1.52 -2.45
N ALA A 18 -3.23 1.79 -2.54
CA ALA A 18 -2.68 3.00 -3.13
C ALA A 18 -2.97 3.15 -4.64
N HIS A 19 -3.36 2.07 -5.33
CA HIS A 19 -3.66 2.05 -6.76
C HIS A 19 -2.50 2.64 -7.56
N ILE A 20 -2.74 3.69 -8.36
CA ILE A 20 -1.69 4.42 -9.09
C ILE A 20 -1.03 5.55 -8.27
N GLY A 21 -1.34 5.70 -6.98
CA GLY A 21 -0.65 6.60 -6.06
C GLY A 21 -1.17 8.03 -5.92
N LEU A 22 -2.36 8.37 -6.44
CA LEU A 22 -2.87 9.73 -6.35
C LEU A 22 -3.13 10.18 -4.90
N ALA A 23 -3.75 9.31 -4.10
CA ALA A 23 -3.96 9.57 -2.67
C ALA A 23 -2.62 9.66 -1.94
N THR A 24 -1.67 8.78 -2.27
CA THR A 24 -0.30 8.80 -1.73
C THR A 24 0.39 10.15 -1.97
N VAL A 25 0.33 10.70 -3.20
CA VAL A 25 0.91 12.02 -3.53
C VAL A 25 0.26 13.12 -2.71
N TYR A 26 -1.07 13.11 -2.60
CA TYR A 26 -1.81 14.08 -1.79
C TYR A 26 -1.36 14.03 -0.32
N LEU A 27 -1.30 12.85 0.28
CA LEU A 27 -0.88 12.64 1.66
C LEU A 27 0.57 13.08 1.88
N ALA A 28 1.47 12.79 0.94
CA ALA A 28 2.89 13.13 1.01
C ALA A 28 3.12 14.63 1.01
N THR A 29 2.34 15.33 0.18
CA THR A 29 2.38 16.79 0.08
C THR A 29 1.73 17.44 1.30
N ARG A 30 0.63 16.87 1.80
CA ARG A 30 -0.13 17.42 2.94
C ARG A 30 0.57 17.21 4.28
N PHE A 31 1.33 16.13 4.42
CA PHE A 31 2.06 15.73 5.63
C PHE A 31 3.53 15.47 5.32
N PRO A 32 4.33 16.51 5.01
CA PRO A 32 5.73 16.33 4.58
C PRO A 32 6.64 15.75 5.67
N GLN A 33 6.22 15.79 6.94
CA GLN A 33 6.93 15.19 8.07
C GLN A 33 6.49 13.74 8.36
N ALA A 34 5.42 13.26 7.74
CA ALA A 34 4.96 11.89 7.89
C ALA A 34 5.67 10.98 6.90
N THR A 35 6.01 9.76 7.33
CA THR A 35 6.36 8.67 6.40
C THR A 35 5.09 7.98 5.92
N ILE A 36 4.95 7.79 4.62
CA ILE A 36 3.80 7.14 4.02
C ILE A 36 4.21 5.77 3.50
N VAL A 37 3.48 4.73 3.91
CA VAL A 37 3.62 3.38 3.36
C VAL A 37 2.43 3.13 2.44
N ALA A 38 2.70 3.08 1.13
CA ALA A 38 1.71 2.86 0.09
C ALA A 38 1.70 1.39 -0.34
N LEU A 39 0.59 0.71 -0.09
CA LEU A 39 0.38 -0.70 -0.38
C LEU A 39 -0.47 -0.84 -1.63
N GLU A 40 0.04 -1.48 -2.68
CA GLU A 40 -0.75 -1.81 -3.87
C GLU A 40 -0.43 -3.24 -4.34
N PRO A 41 -1.41 -4.17 -4.33
CA PRO A 41 -1.17 -5.55 -4.72
C PRO A 41 -1.09 -5.80 -6.23
N GLU A 42 -1.75 -5.01 -7.08
CA GLU A 42 -1.79 -5.25 -8.52
C GLU A 42 -0.51 -4.72 -9.20
N PRO A 43 0.27 -5.56 -9.91
CA PRO A 43 1.58 -5.15 -10.44
C PRO A 43 1.58 -3.97 -11.42
N SER A 44 0.53 -3.80 -12.25
CA SER A 44 0.45 -2.70 -13.21
C SER A 44 0.20 -1.35 -12.55
N ASN A 45 -0.71 -1.31 -11.57
CA ASN A 45 -0.98 -0.19 -10.71
C ASN A 45 0.24 0.13 -9.85
N TYR A 46 0.89 -0.89 -9.28
CA TYR A 46 2.11 -0.72 -8.51
C TYR A 46 3.23 -0.06 -9.33
N ARG A 47 3.42 -0.45 -10.60
CA ARG A 47 4.39 0.23 -11.49
C ARG A 47 4.07 1.70 -11.69
N LEU A 48 2.79 2.06 -11.81
CA LEU A 48 2.34 3.45 -11.94
C LEU A 48 2.51 4.21 -10.61
N LEU A 49 2.18 3.59 -9.49
CA LEU A 49 2.43 4.11 -8.14
C LEU A 49 3.90 4.49 -7.99
N CYS A 50 4.84 3.56 -8.26
CA CYS A 50 6.27 3.82 -8.14
C CYS A 50 6.71 5.02 -9.01
N LYS A 51 6.19 5.13 -10.24
CA LYS A 51 6.49 6.27 -11.13
C LYS A 51 5.96 7.58 -10.56
N ASN A 52 4.71 7.60 -10.12
CA ASN A 52 4.04 8.81 -9.66
C ASN A 52 4.61 9.36 -8.35
N VAL A 53 5.18 8.49 -7.50
CA VAL A 53 5.76 8.89 -6.20
C VAL A 53 7.29 8.96 -6.22
N ALA A 54 7.95 8.73 -7.37
CA ALA A 54 9.40 8.61 -7.47
C ALA A 54 10.18 9.83 -6.95
N SER A 55 9.60 11.04 -7.05
CA SER A 55 10.22 12.29 -6.58
C SER A 55 9.98 12.56 -5.09
N LEU A 56 9.12 11.77 -4.43
CA LEU A 56 8.70 11.99 -3.05
C LEU A 56 9.61 11.23 -2.09
N LYS A 57 10.29 11.95 -1.18
CA LYS A 57 11.28 11.37 -0.26
C LYS A 57 10.67 10.69 0.96
N ASN A 58 9.41 10.97 1.26
CA ASN A 58 8.70 10.48 2.44
C ASN A 58 7.70 9.35 2.12
N VAL A 59 7.82 8.72 0.96
CA VAL A 59 6.94 7.62 0.52
C VAL A 59 7.75 6.33 0.38
N VAL A 60 7.21 5.24 0.92
CA VAL A 60 7.68 3.87 0.73
C VAL A 60 6.57 3.09 0.04
N THR A 61 6.91 2.43 -1.07
CA THR A 61 5.94 1.61 -1.84
C THR A 61 6.16 0.14 -1.55
N VAL A 62 5.07 -0.63 -1.42
CA VAL A 62 5.12 -2.08 -1.21
C VAL A 62 4.09 -2.73 -2.13
N ASN A 63 4.52 -3.71 -2.93
CA ASN A 63 3.62 -4.47 -3.79
C ASN A 63 2.90 -5.56 -2.98
N ALA A 64 1.96 -5.12 -2.14
CA ALA A 64 1.22 -5.97 -1.22
C ALA A 64 -0.20 -5.43 -0.97
N GLY A 65 -1.12 -6.32 -0.63
CA GLY A 65 -2.44 -5.96 -0.11
C GLY A 65 -2.49 -6.03 1.41
N LEU A 66 -3.37 -5.26 2.05
CA LEU A 66 -3.63 -5.40 3.48
C LEU A 66 -4.65 -6.53 3.72
N TRP A 67 -4.35 -7.46 4.62
CA TRP A 67 -5.22 -8.59 4.95
C TRP A 67 -5.22 -8.92 6.44
N SER A 68 -6.16 -9.75 6.88
CA SER A 68 -6.27 -10.17 8.29
C SER A 68 -5.10 -11.04 8.76
N ARG A 69 -4.43 -11.70 7.81
CA ARG A 69 -3.26 -12.56 8.04
C ARG A 69 -2.29 -12.47 6.86
N ALA A 70 -1.05 -12.90 7.07
CA ALA A 70 -0.12 -13.09 5.97
C ALA A 70 -0.68 -14.22 5.09
N ALA A 71 -1.02 -13.90 3.85
CA ALA A 71 -1.61 -14.85 2.93
C ALA A 71 -1.18 -14.53 1.50
N ARG A 72 -1.10 -15.57 0.67
CA ARG A 72 -1.05 -15.39 -0.78
C ARG A 72 -2.49 -15.34 -1.27
N VAL A 73 -2.80 -14.32 -2.02
CA VAL A 73 -4.17 -14.09 -2.48
C VAL A 73 -4.17 -13.82 -3.96
N LYS A 74 -5.21 -14.26 -4.65
CA LYS A 74 -5.42 -13.98 -6.06
C LYS A 74 -6.34 -12.79 -6.18
N LEU A 75 -5.90 -11.80 -6.94
CA LEU A 75 -6.77 -10.73 -7.42
C LEU A 75 -7.68 -11.31 -8.51
N VAL A 76 -8.97 -11.29 -8.25
CA VAL A 76 -10.03 -11.69 -9.18
C VAL A 76 -10.73 -10.41 -9.61
N ASP A 77 -10.64 -10.08 -10.90
CA ASP A 77 -11.47 -9.06 -11.51
C ASP A 77 -12.87 -9.66 -11.75
N PRO A 78 -13.94 -9.14 -11.12
CA PRO A 78 -15.30 -9.61 -11.36
C PRO A 78 -15.92 -9.08 -12.66
N GLY A 79 -15.16 -8.44 -13.55
CA GLY A 79 -15.62 -7.89 -14.83
C GLY A 79 -15.79 -6.37 -14.85
N HIS A 80 -15.23 -5.67 -13.85
CA HIS A 80 -15.23 -4.21 -13.78
C HIS A 80 -13.78 -3.74 -13.66
N SER A 81 -13.12 -3.76 -14.82
CA SER A 81 -11.67 -3.64 -15.09
C SER A 81 -10.97 -2.36 -14.59
N THR A 82 -11.54 -1.65 -13.62
CA THR A 82 -10.99 -0.40 -13.08
C THR A 82 -11.42 -0.06 -11.64
N TRP A 83 -12.42 -0.74 -11.03
CA TRP A 83 -13.05 -0.24 -9.79
C TRP A 83 -13.31 -1.26 -8.68
N GLY A 84 -12.81 -2.48 -8.78
CA GLY A 84 -12.98 -3.44 -7.68
C GLY A 84 -12.39 -4.80 -7.95
N PHE A 85 -11.12 -4.98 -7.63
CA PHE A 85 -10.55 -6.32 -7.54
C PHE A 85 -11.07 -7.00 -6.27
N ARG A 86 -11.57 -8.23 -6.42
CA ARG A 86 -11.87 -9.11 -5.29
C ARG A 86 -10.63 -9.93 -4.98
N VAL A 87 -10.40 -10.16 -3.69
CA VAL A 87 -9.28 -10.95 -3.21
C VAL A 87 -9.81 -12.31 -2.78
N VAL A 88 -9.35 -13.39 -3.41
CA VAL A 88 -9.63 -14.77 -2.98
C VAL A 88 -8.34 -15.42 -2.50
N GLU A 89 -8.40 -16.29 -1.51
CA GLU A 89 -7.20 -17.00 -1.06
C GLU A 89 -6.67 -17.89 -2.19
N ALA A 90 -5.37 -17.76 -2.49
CA ALA A 90 -4.73 -18.50 -3.58
C ALA A 90 -4.03 -19.76 -3.05
N ALA A 91 -4.09 -20.85 -3.82
CA ALA A 91 -3.15 -21.95 -3.68
C ALA A 91 -1.73 -21.48 -4.06
N ALA A 92 -0.71 -22.21 -3.59
CA ALA A 92 0.67 -21.79 -3.35
C ALA A 92 1.44 -21.05 -4.49
N ASP A 93 0.96 -21.04 -5.73
CA ASP A 93 1.70 -20.56 -6.90
C ASP A 93 1.44 -19.10 -7.31
N ASP A 94 0.48 -18.38 -6.72
CA ASP A 94 0.12 -17.02 -7.17
C ASP A 94 0.84 -15.90 -6.40
N ARG A 95 1.35 -14.86 -7.08
CA ARG A 95 2.50 -14.04 -6.62
C ARG A 95 2.18 -12.86 -5.68
N THR A 96 0.93 -12.62 -5.31
CA THR A 96 0.56 -11.46 -4.47
C THR A 96 0.65 -11.79 -2.99
N VAL A 97 1.52 -11.07 -2.28
CA VAL A 97 1.71 -11.20 -0.83
C VAL A 97 0.81 -10.21 -0.12
N CYS A 98 -0.01 -10.68 0.82
CA CYS A 98 -0.74 -9.84 1.74
C CYS A 98 -0.05 -9.80 3.11
N LEU A 99 -0.01 -8.62 3.72
CA LEU A 99 0.56 -8.43 5.05
C LEU A 99 -0.56 -8.39 6.11
N PRO A 100 -0.34 -8.96 7.31
CA PRO A 100 -1.28 -8.86 8.41
C PRO A 100 -1.42 -7.41 8.89
N SER A 101 -2.63 -6.99 9.26
CA SER A 101 -2.90 -5.67 9.83
C SER A 101 -2.05 -5.34 11.07
N ALA A 102 -1.64 -6.35 11.84
CA ALA A 102 -0.79 -6.18 13.02
C ALA A 102 0.67 -5.75 12.73
N TRP A 103 1.12 -5.77 11.47
CA TRP A 103 2.53 -5.56 11.09
C TRP A 103 2.81 -4.15 10.55
N LEU A 104 1.81 -3.26 10.58
CA LEU A 104 1.89 -1.87 10.11
C LEU A 104 2.54 -0.89 11.10
N THR A 105 3.43 -1.36 11.98
CA THR A 105 4.19 -0.46 12.85
C THR A 105 5.44 0.07 12.12
N PRO A 106 5.89 1.31 12.39
CA PRO A 106 7.10 1.89 11.77
C PRO A 106 8.37 1.04 11.96
N SER A 107 8.37 0.14 12.95
CA SER A 107 9.51 -0.69 13.34
C SER A 107 9.69 -1.94 12.46
N THR A 108 8.68 -2.40 11.73
CA THR A 108 8.69 -3.73 11.08
C THR A 108 8.81 -3.71 9.56
N CYS A 109 8.90 -2.51 8.95
CA CYS A 109 9.28 -2.35 7.53
C CYS A 109 10.70 -2.88 7.23
N CYS A 110 11.46 -3.30 8.24
CA CYS A 110 12.84 -3.76 8.12
C CYS A 110 13.00 -5.20 7.59
N MET A 111 11.96 -6.05 7.60
CA MET A 111 12.12 -7.47 7.21
C MET A 111 11.99 -7.79 5.71
N ALA A 112 11.88 -6.78 4.83
CA ALA A 112 12.14 -6.93 3.39
C ALA A 112 13.61 -6.59 3.01
N LYS A 113 14.49 -6.29 3.97
CA LYS A 113 15.91 -5.97 3.75
C LYS A 113 16.86 -7.18 3.76
N ARG A 114 16.45 -8.33 3.22
CA ARG A 114 17.33 -9.52 3.18
C ARG A 114 18.02 -9.77 1.83
N GLN A 115 18.15 -8.74 0.99
CA GLN A 115 19.08 -8.71 -0.16
C GLN A 115 19.60 -7.28 -0.46
N TRP A 116 20.19 -6.61 0.54
CA TRP A 116 20.97 -5.39 0.31
C TRP A 116 22.44 -5.69 0.68
N ARG A 117 23.21 -6.13 -0.32
CA ARG A 117 24.63 -5.78 -0.41
C ARG A 117 24.73 -4.59 -1.33
#